data_AF-Q5C1L7-F1
#
_entry.id   AF-Q5C1L7-F1
#
_cell.length_a   1.000
_cell.length_b   1.000
_cell.length_c   1.000
_cell.angle_alpha   90.00
_cell.angle_beta   90.00
_cell.angle_gamma   90.00
#
_symmetry.space_group_name_H-M   'P 1'
#
loop_
_entity.id
_entity.type
_entity.pdbx_description
1 polymer ?
#
loop_
_entity_poly.entity_id
_entity_poly.type
_entity_poly.pdbx_seq_one_letter_code
_entity_poly.pdbx_strand_id
1 'polypeptide(L)'
;NCSLIDLNRSDVGLIEIVTEPDFNSSDQTAAFITDLSRLLKYLKCCNSVGAFGELRVDVNVSIGSDLANQNPRVEIKNINTIHGVTSSIDYEIKRQSEILMSGGQINQETRCYDPVNNVTLRMRDKELAQDYRYIPEPNLPAVKLLSTCSLCSSQSSSITTSHSSSIPLSKNHICIQCVKQKYQLDSMNWQMNLPQYKKQKLLLEHELSMDRVIVLIENIELFTLYELTLKYLIENYLHIDKNKQFNELLYAKELSYWICGHLHGIRKKDT
;
A
#
# COMPACT_ATOMS: atom_id res chain seq x y z
N ASN A 1 10.49 -13.85 40.07
CA ASN A 1 10.19 -13.52 38.66
C ASN A 1 11.20 -12.53 38.16
N CYS A 2 11.96 -12.89 37.11
CA CYS A 2 12.82 -11.97 36.38
C CYS A 2 12.33 -11.90 34.93
N SER A 3 12.46 -10.73 34.30
CA SER A 3 12.23 -10.57 32.87
C SER A 3 13.60 -10.56 32.18
N LEU A 4 13.74 -11.35 31.12
CA LEU A 4 14.94 -11.34 30.28
C LEU A 4 14.73 -10.32 29.17
N ILE A 5 15.74 -9.50 28.90
CA ILE A 5 15.70 -8.44 27.90
C ILE A 5 16.68 -8.82 26.79
N ASP A 6 16.18 -8.96 25.57
CA ASP A 6 16.98 -9.11 24.35
C ASP A 6 16.91 -7.82 23.53
N LEU A 7 18.08 -7.22 23.26
CA LEU A 7 18.22 -5.96 22.54
C LEU A 7 18.58 -6.15 21.05
N ASN A 8 18.64 -7.39 20.54
CA ASN A 8 19.01 -7.69 19.15
C ASN A 8 18.16 -6.97 18.09
N ARG A 9 16.94 -6.55 18.45
CA ARG A 9 16.02 -5.82 17.56
C ARG A 9 16.00 -4.30 17.78
N SER A 10 16.81 -3.79 18.71
CA SER A 10 16.92 -2.35 18.96
C SER A 10 17.56 -1.66 17.75
N ASP A 11 17.18 -0.41 17.50
CA ASP A 11 17.72 0.45 16.42
C ASP A 11 17.55 -0.04 14.97
N VAL A 12 16.75 -1.09 14.75
CA VAL A 12 16.34 -1.50 13.40
C VAL A 12 15.49 -0.40 12.78
N GLY A 13 15.83 0.02 11.54
CA GLY A 13 15.10 1.06 10.83
C GLY A 13 13.63 0.66 10.57
N LEU A 14 12.71 1.55 10.95
CA LEU A 14 11.27 1.37 10.77
C LEU A 14 10.68 2.51 9.95
N ILE A 15 9.59 2.21 9.25
CA ILE A 15 8.74 3.21 8.60
C ILE A 15 7.38 3.12 9.26
N GLU A 16 6.91 4.23 9.82
CA GLU A 16 5.56 4.36 10.34
C GLU A 16 4.66 4.95 9.25
N ILE A 17 3.58 4.24 8.94
CA ILE A 17 2.58 4.65 7.95
C ILE A 17 1.27 4.83 8.70
N VAL A 18 0.81 6.07 8.79
CA VAL A 18 -0.46 6.44 9.44
C VAL A 18 -1.46 6.77 8.33
N THR A 19 -2.64 6.16 8.38
CA THR A 19 -3.72 6.42 7.44
C THR A 19 -4.71 7.43 8.02
N GLU A 20 -5.34 8.21 7.15
CA GLU A 20 -6.58 8.89 7.48
C GLU A 20 -7.71 7.87 7.73
N PRO A 21 -8.78 8.24 8.46
CA PRO A 21 -9.88 7.33 8.80
C PRO A 21 -10.85 7.08 7.62
N ASP A 22 -10.33 6.61 6.49
CA ASP A 22 -11.08 6.44 5.23
C ASP A 22 -11.72 5.04 5.08
N PHE A 23 -11.45 4.12 6.01
CA PHE A 23 -11.97 2.76 5.96
C PHE A 23 -13.30 2.64 6.71
N ASN A 24 -14.31 2.11 6.03
CA ASN A 24 -15.64 1.87 6.59
C ASN A 24 -15.91 0.38 6.89
N SER A 25 -14.98 -0.51 6.52
CA SER A 25 -15.10 -1.94 6.82
C SER A 25 -13.74 -2.61 7.07
N SER A 26 -13.81 -3.75 7.76
CA SER A 26 -12.70 -4.68 7.93
C SER A 26 -12.12 -5.14 6.59
N ASP A 27 -12.97 -5.44 5.62
CA ASP A 27 -12.58 -5.85 4.27
C ASP A 27 -11.76 -4.79 3.55
N GLN A 28 -12.15 -3.51 3.63
CA GLN A 28 -11.39 -2.39 3.04
C GLN A 28 -10.01 -2.27 3.69
N THR A 29 -9.95 -2.41 5.02
CA THR A 29 -8.70 -2.38 5.78
C THR A 29 -7.77 -3.53 5.38
N ALA A 30 -8.31 -4.74 5.26
CA ALA A 30 -7.55 -5.92 4.82
C ALA A 30 -7.05 -5.78 3.39
N ALA A 31 -7.88 -5.26 2.48
CA ALA A 31 -7.49 -4.98 1.10
C ALA A 31 -6.32 -3.98 1.07
N PHE A 32 -6.42 -2.87 1.80
CA PHE A 32 -5.36 -1.87 1.91
C PHE A 32 -4.05 -2.47 2.43
N ILE A 33 -4.07 -3.22 3.53
CA ILE A 33 -2.85 -3.83 4.10
C ILE A 33 -2.24 -4.84 3.12
N THR A 34 -3.07 -5.61 2.43
CA THR A 34 -2.62 -6.58 1.43
C THR A 34 -1.92 -5.86 0.27
N ASP A 35 -2.50 -4.77 -0.21
CA ASP A 35 -1.96 -3.99 -1.32
C ASP A 35 -0.70 -3.23 -0.92
N LEU A 36 -0.66 -2.67 0.29
CA LEU A 36 0.53 -2.08 0.87
C LEU A 36 1.66 -3.11 0.99
N SER A 37 1.39 -4.32 1.47
CA SER A 37 2.38 -5.41 1.54
C SER A 37 2.92 -5.76 0.16
N ARG A 38 2.05 -5.84 -0.87
CA ARG A 38 2.47 -6.08 -2.25
C ARG A 38 3.34 -4.94 -2.79
N LEU A 39 2.96 -3.69 -2.53
CA LEU A 39 3.70 -2.50 -2.92
C LEU A 39 5.11 -2.48 -2.29
N LEU A 40 5.20 -2.70 -0.98
CA LEU A 40 6.48 -2.69 -0.26
C LEU A 40 7.42 -3.81 -0.71
N LYS A 41 6.89 -5.01 -0.98
CA LYS A 41 7.64 -6.12 -1.57
C LYS A 41 8.11 -5.79 -2.98
N TYR A 42 7.23 -5.22 -3.79
CA TYR A 42 7.55 -4.81 -5.16
C TYR A 42 8.66 -3.75 -5.20
N LEU A 43 8.60 -2.76 -4.30
CA LEU A 43 9.63 -1.74 -4.13
C LEU A 43 10.91 -2.28 -3.50
N LYS A 44 10.93 -3.54 -3.03
CA LYS A 44 12.04 -4.17 -2.31
C LYS A 44 12.47 -3.39 -1.05
N CYS A 45 11.53 -2.64 -0.46
CA CYS A 45 11.76 -1.88 0.77
C CYS A 45 11.52 -2.73 2.02
N CYS A 46 10.52 -3.62 1.97
CA CYS A 46 10.16 -4.49 3.09
C CYS A 46 9.47 -5.76 2.59
N ASN A 47 9.89 -6.92 3.10
CA ASN A 47 9.25 -8.21 2.84
C ASN A 47 7.84 -8.30 3.45
N SER A 48 7.50 -7.43 4.40
CA SER A 48 6.15 -7.23 4.93
C SER A 48 5.47 -8.51 5.43
N VAL A 49 6.23 -9.40 6.07
CA VAL A 49 5.72 -10.65 6.67
C VAL A 49 5.37 -10.42 8.14
N GLY A 50 4.07 -10.47 8.46
CA GLY A 50 3.58 -10.30 9.83
C GLY A 50 4.10 -11.36 10.81
N ALA A 51 4.26 -12.62 10.37
CA ALA A 51 4.75 -13.72 11.21
C ALA A 51 6.20 -13.52 11.71
N PHE A 52 7.05 -12.84 10.93
CA PHE A 52 8.41 -12.45 11.35
C PHE A 52 8.43 -11.08 12.05
N GLY A 53 7.26 -10.44 12.19
CA GLY A 53 7.10 -9.13 12.78
C GLY A 53 7.67 -8.00 11.91
N GLU A 54 7.87 -8.22 10.61
CA GLU A 54 8.33 -7.19 9.66
C GLU A 54 7.23 -6.17 9.34
N LEU A 55 5.97 -6.60 9.46
CA LEU A 55 4.79 -5.76 9.36
C LEU A 55 4.02 -5.85 10.68
N ARG A 56 3.67 -4.71 11.24
CA ARG A 56 2.83 -4.59 12.44
C ARG A 56 1.68 -3.64 12.12
N VAL A 57 0.51 -3.97 12.63
CA VAL A 57 -0.69 -3.18 12.41
C VAL A 57 -1.39 -2.98 13.75
N ASP A 58 -1.55 -1.71 14.11
CA ASP A 58 -2.47 -1.29 15.17
C ASP A 58 -3.71 -0.71 14.47
N VAL A 59 -4.89 -1.05 14.98
CA VAL A 59 -6.16 -0.67 14.35
C VAL A 59 -6.89 0.30 15.26
N ASN A 60 -7.45 1.37 14.69
CA ASN A 60 -8.25 2.35 15.42
C ASN A 60 -9.69 2.28 14.92
N VAL A 61 -10.63 1.97 15.81
CA VAL A 61 -12.06 1.77 15.48
C VAL A 61 -12.94 2.70 16.30
N SER A 62 -13.83 3.39 15.61
CA SER A 62 -14.95 4.15 16.20
C SER A 62 -16.21 3.91 15.39
N ILE A 63 -17.37 3.95 16.04
CA ILE A 63 -18.68 3.95 15.38
C ILE A 63 -19.32 5.31 15.55
N GLY A 64 -19.95 5.82 14.49
CA GLY A 64 -20.68 7.07 14.49
C GLY A 64 -21.72 7.08 13.37
N SER A 65 -22.63 8.06 13.41
CA SER A 65 -23.59 8.27 12.30
C SER A 65 -22.88 8.75 11.03
N ASP A 66 -21.80 9.50 11.19
CA ASP A 66 -20.96 10.04 10.14
C ASP A 66 -19.55 10.33 10.70
N LEU A 67 -18.63 10.80 9.86
CA LEU A 67 -17.24 11.09 10.24
C LEU A 67 -17.12 12.25 11.27
N ALA A 68 -18.09 13.16 11.30
CA ALA A 68 -18.09 14.29 12.24
C ALA A 68 -18.63 13.90 13.63
N ASN A 69 -19.48 12.88 13.69
CA ASN A 69 -20.19 12.43 14.89
C ASN A 69 -19.76 11.01 15.29
N GLN A 70 -18.45 10.81 15.44
CA GLN A 70 -17.85 9.55 15.88
C GLN A 70 -17.83 9.44 17.41
N ASN A 71 -18.10 8.25 17.93
CA ASN A 71 -17.84 7.94 19.34
C ASN A 71 -16.32 7.88 19.61
N PRO A 72 -15.90 7.91 20.89
CA PRO A 72 -14.49 7.79 21.25
C PRO A 72 -13.81 6.56 20.62
N ARG A 73 -12.61 6.81 20.06
CA ARG A 73 -11.76 5.81 19.40
C ARG A 73 -11.31 4.72 20.37
N VAL A 74 -11.40 3.47 19.93
CA VAL A 74 -10.74 2.33 20.55
C VAL A 74 -9.54 1.91 19.71
N GLU A 75 -8.37 1.82 20.32
CA GLU A 75 -7.14 1.36 19.69
C GLU A 75 -6.93 -0.13 20.00
N ILE A 76 -6.83 -0.99 19.00
CA ILE A 76 -6.57 -2.42 19.14
C ILE A 76 -5.12 -2.70 18.72
N LYS A 77 -4.34 -3.28 19.64
CA LYS A 77 -2.92 -3.61 19.45
C LYS A 77 -2.69 -5.11 19.33
N ASN A 78 -1.45 -5.45 18.95
CA ASN A 78 -0.89 -6.81 18.89
C ASN A 78 -1.56 -7.70 17.84
N ILE A 79 -1.89 -7.14 16.69
CA ILE A 79 -2.48 -7.88 15.58
C ILE A 79 -1.38 -8.27 14.59
N ASN A 80 -1.13 -9.57 14.46
CA ASN A 80 -0.01 -10.11 13.67
C ASN A 80 -0.41 -10.68 12.31
N THR A 81 -1.72 -10.80 12.04
CA THR A 81 -2.24 -11.39 10.80
C THR A 81 -3.34 -10.52 10.21
N ILE A 82 -3.49 -10.54 8.88
CA ILE A 82 -4.56 -9.81 8.18
C ILE A 82 -5.94 -10.31 8.63
N HIS A 83 -6.08 -11.62 8.85
CA HIS A 83 -7.30 -12.19 9.41
C HIS A 83 -7.57 -11.69 10.84
N GLY A 84 -6.52 -11.53 11.66
CA GLY A 84 -6.65 -10.92 12.98
C GLY A 84 -7.13 -9.47 12.89
N VAL A 85 -6.70 -8.72 11.87
CA VAL A 85 -7.17 -7.34 11.64
C VAL A 85 -8.67 -7.37 11.37
N THR A 86 -9.13 -8.17 10.40
CA THR A 86 -10.56 -8.22 10.05
C THR A 86 -11.40 -8.63 11.25
N SER A 87 -11.02 -9.72 11.92
CA SER A 87 -11.79 -10.27 13.03
C SER A 87 -11.80 -9.32 14.24
N SER A 88 -10.70 -8.62 14.51
CA SER A 88 -10.64 -7.64 15.59
C SER A 88 -11.54 -6.42 15.33
N ILE A 89 -11.60 -5.94 14.07
CA ILE A 89 -12.48 -4.84 13.66
C ILE A 89 -13.93 -5.27 13.79
N ASP A 90 -14.30 -6.42 13.23
CA ASP A 90 -15.68 -6.90 13.24
C ASP A 90 -16.19 -7.14 14.67
N TYR A 91 -15.34 -7.73 15.51
CA TYR A 91 -15.63 -7.90 16.94
C TYR A 91 -15.84 -6.55 17.64
N GLU A 92 -14.94 -5.59 17.41
CA GLU A 92 -15.01 -4.29 18.06
C GLU A 92 -16.21 -3.47 17.58
N ILE A 93 -16.55 -3.54 16.29
CA ILE A 93 -17.76 -2.92 15.74
C ILE A 93 -19.01 -3.50 16.44
N LYS A 94 -19.09 -4.82 16.55
CA LYS A 94 -20.21 -5.49 17.22
C LYS A 94 -20.31 -5.07 18.70
N ARG A 95 -19.18 -5.11 19.42
CA ARG A 95 -19.11 -4.74 20.84
C ARG A 95 -19.55 -3.29 21.07
N GLN A 96 -19.00 -2.36 20.31
CA GLN A 96 -19.35 -0.93 20.41
C GLN A 96 -20.85 -0.72 20.10
N SER A 97 -21.38 -1.41 19.09
CA SER A 97 -22.80 -1.37 18.76
C SER A 97 -23.70 -1.85 19.91
N GLU A 98 -23.36 -2.98 20.55
CA GLU A 98 -24.12 -3.52 21.69
C GLU A 98 -24.12 -2.57 22.90
N ILE A 99 -22.99 -1.90 23.17
CA ILE A 99 -22.88 -0.89 24.23
C ILE A 99 -23.77 0.32 23.92
N LEU A 100 -23.74 0.82 22.69
CA LEU A 100 -24.55 1.97 22.29
C LEU A 100 -26.05 1.64 22.28
N MET A 101 -26.44 0.45 21.80
CA MET A 101 -27.84 -0.01 21.79
C MET A 101 -28.41 -0.19 23.20
N SER A 102 -27.57 -0.52 24.18
CA SER A 102 -27.97 -0.62 25.59
C SER A 102 -27.98 0.73 26.33
N GLY A 103 -27.72 1.84 25.61
CA GLY A 103 -27.67 3.19 26.19
C GLY A 103 -26.38 3.49 26.95
N GLY A 104 -25.36 2.64 26.82
CA GLY A 104 -24.04 2.85 27.38
C GLY A 104 -23.21 3.87 26.58
N GLN A 105 -22.00 4.15 27.10
CA GLN A 105 -21.04 5.05 26.45
C GLN A 105 -19.72 4.31 26.19
N ILE A 106 -19.10 4.61 25.06
CA ILE A 106 -17.78 4.09 24.69
C ILE A 106 -16.74 5.07 25.22
N ASN A 107 -15.73 4.56 25.94
CA ASN A 107 -14.59 5.35 26.39
C ASN A 107 -13.39 5.09 25.47
N GLN A 108 -12.51 6.10 25.33
CA GLN A 108 -11.25 5.90 24.66
C GLN A 108 -10.37 4.94 25.46
N GLU A 109 -10.01 3.81 24.87
CA GLU A 109 -9.21 2.77 25.52
C GLU A 109 -8.30 2.05 24.52
N THR A 110 -7.21 1.47 25.03
CA THR A 110 -6.37 0.54 24.28
C THR A 110 -6.76 -0.89 24.64
N ARG A 111 -6.96 -1.72 23.63
CA ARG A 111 -7.33 -3.13 23.75
C ARG A 111 -6.29 -4.01 23.05
N CYS A 112 -6.19 -5.27 23.47
CA CYS A 112 -5.38 -6.29 22.81
C CYS A 112 -6.31 -7.28 22.12
N TYR A 113 -5.98 -7.71 20.92
CA TYR A 113 -6.70 -8.79 20.25
C TYR A 113 -6.22 -10.16 20.77
N ASP A 114 -7.16 -11.02 21.19
CA ASP A 114 -6.90 -12.42 21.52
C ASP A 114 -7.36 -13.32 20.36
N PRO A 115 -6.42 -13.89 19.58
CA PRO A 115 -6.75 -14.72 18.43
C PRO A 115 -7.35 -16.08 18.81
N VAL A 116 -7.18 -16.56 20.05
CA VAL A 116 -7.69 -17.87 20.50
C VAL A 116 -9.18 -17.80 20.71
N ASN A 117 -9.64 -16.77 21.42
CA ASN A 117 -11.04 -16.57 21.74
C ASN A 117 -11.76 -15.67 20.74
N ASN A 118 -11.03 -15.05 19.81
CA ASN A 118 -11.53 -14.09 18.84
C ASN A 118 -12.25 -12.91 19.52
N VAL A 119 -11.60 -12.31 20.51
CA VAL A 119 -12.13 -11.19 21.30
C VAL A 119 -11.10 -10.08 21.45
N THR A 120 -11.56 -8.85 21.65
CA THR A 120 -10.71 -7.76 22.13
C THR A 120 -10.77 -7.72 23.65
N LEU A 121 -9.62 -7.61 24.32
CA LEU A 121 -9.50 -7.53 25.77
C LEU A 121 -8.97 -6.15 26.15
N ARG A 122 -9.57 -5.51 27.16
CA ARG A 122 -9.09 -4.22 27.67
C ARG A 122 -7.68 -4.39 28.22
N MET A 123 -6.74 -3.58 27.74
CA MET A 123 -5.40 -3.51 28.34
C MET A 123 -5.45 -2.64 29.58
N ARG A 124 -4.50 -2.82 30.51
CA ARG A 124 -4.36 -1.97 31.69
C ARG A 124 -4.43 -0.49 31.28
N ASP A 125 -5.18 0.30 32.05
CA ASP A 125 -5.31 1.73 31.83
C ASP A 125 -3.93 2.38 31.78
N LYS A 126 -3.63 3.03 30.65
CA LYS A 126 -2.56 4.03 30.64
C LYS A 126 -3.09 5.17 31.51
N GLU A 127 -2.57 5.27 32.74
CA GLU A 127 -2.75 6.46 33.56
C GLU A 127 -2.24 7.67 32.75
N LEU A 128 -3.19 8.42 32.15
CA LEU A 128 -3.01 9.63 31.35
C LEU A 128 -2.34 9.47 29.98
N ALA A 129 -2.71 10.36 29.04
CA ALA A 129 -1.99 10.53 27.79
C ALA A 129 -0.53 10.90 28.11
N GLN A 130 0.41 10.07 27.66
CA GLN A 130 1.82 10.32 27.91
C GLN A 130 2.28 11.53 27.08
N ASP A 131 2.74 12.57 27.77
CA ASP A 131 3.47 13.64 27.14
C ASP A 131 4.85 13.11 26.71
N TYR A 132 4.98 12.81 25.42
CA TYR A 132 6.22 12.33 24.83
C TYR A 132 7.32 13.41 24.76
N ARG A 133 7.01 14.68 25.07
CA ARG A 133 7.97 15.79 25.11
C ARG A 133 8.82 15.87 23.85
N TYR A 134 8.17 15.84 22.69
CA TYR A 134 8.85 15.91 21.40
C TYR A 134 9.74 17.15 21.30
N ILE A 135 11.02 16.91 21.06
CA ILE A 135 12.01 17.94 20.71
C ILE A 135 12.81 17.45 19.50
N PRO A 136 13.33 18.36 18.65
CA PRO A 136 14.28 17.98 17.62
C PRO A 136 15.49 17.28 18.24
N GLU A 137 15.88 16.12 17.69
CA GLU A 137 17.03 15.36 18.18
C GLU A 137 18.32 16.19 18.05
N PRO A 138 18.98 16.60 19.16
CA PRO A 138 20.12 17.51 19.09
C PRO A 138 21.37 16.87 18.47
N ASN A 139 21.49 15.54 18.50
CA ASN A 139 22.65 14.83 17.95
C ASN A 139 22.54 14.57 16.44
N LEU A 140 21.35 14.73 15.86
CA LEU A 140 21.11 14.50 14.43
C LEU A 140 20.87 15.82 13.70
N PRO A 141 21.72 16.19 12.74
CA PRO A 141 21.45 17.37 11.93
C PRO A 141 20.23 17.16 11.04
N ALA A 142 19.54 18.24 10.69
CA ALA A 142 18.38 18.19 9.82
C ALA A 142 18.74 17.58 8.46
N VAL A 143 18.02 16.53 8.06
CA VAL A 143 18.16 15.90 6.75
C VAL A 143 17.56 16.79 5.68
N LYS A 144 18.38 17.26 4.74
CA LYS A 144 17.92 18.07 3.60
C LYS A 144 17.87 17.23 2.33
N LEU A 145 16.69 17.10 1.74
CA LEU A 145 16.51 16.42 0.46
C LEU A 145 16.69 17.42 -0.69
N LEU A 146 17.60 17.11 -1.62
CA LEU A 146 17.79 17.87 -2.86
C LEU A 146 17.27 17.05 -4.03
N SER A 147 16.56 17.69 -4.97
CA SER A 147 16.11 17.00 -6.19
C SER A 147 17.30 16.55 -7.04
N THR A 148 18.28 17.42 -7.22
CA THR A 148 19.53 17.18 -7.96
C THR A 148 20.72 17.82 -7.24
N CYS A 149 21.94 17.38 -7.56
CA CYS A 149 23.18 17.98 -7.06
C CYS A 149 24.19 18.15 -8.19
N SER A 150 25.24 18.94 -7.95
CA SER A 150 26.29 19.22 -8.94
C SER A 150 26.88 17.95 -9.55
N LEU A 151 27.05 16.88 -8.76
CA LEU A 151 27.59 15.59 -9.21
C LEU A 151 26.70 14.91 -10.26
N CYS A 152 25.40 14.74 -9.99
CA CYS A 152 24.50 14.10 -10.96
C CYS A 152 24.18 15.01 -12.15
N SER A 153 24.26 16.34 -11.99
CA SER A 153 24.09 17.29 -13.09
C SER A 153 25.25 17.24 -14.09
N SER A 154 26.48 16.94 -13.63
CA SER A 154 27.67 16.82 -14.49
C SER A 154 27.86 15.44 -15.17
N GLN A 155 27.19 14.39 -14.69
CA GLN A 155 27.36 13.02 -15.20
C GLN A 155 26.48 12.67 -16.41
N SER A 156 25.74 13.62 -16.98
CA SER A 156 24.88 13.42 -18.15
C SER A 156 25.63 13.16 -19.47
N SER A 157 26.97 13.14 -19.48
CA SER A 157 27.78 13.00 -20.71
C SER A 157 28.84 11.90 -20.73
N SER A 158 29.00 11.05 -19.70
CA SER A 158 29.93 9.90 -19.77
C SER A 158 29.62 8.82 -18.74
N ILE A 159 29.06 7.70 -19.18
CA ILE A 159 28.91 6.49 -18.35
C ILE A 159 30.28 5.82 -18.23
N THR A 160 30.93 5.97 -17.08
CA THR A 160 31.99 5.04 -16.65
C THR A 160 31.60 4.45 -15.30
N THR A 161 31.39 3.15 -15.31
CA THR A 161 31.15 2.27 -14.17
C THR A 161 32.33 2.35 -13.21
N SER A 162 32.23 3.21 -12.21
CA SER A 162 33.03 3.11 -10.99
C SER A 162 32.08 2.92 -9.81
N HIS A 163 32.02 1.69 -9.31
CA HIS A 163 31.33 1.34 -8.08
C HIS A 163 32.02 2.02 -6.90
N SER A 164 31.65 3.27 -6.61
CA SER A 164 31.91 3.87 -5.31
C SER A 164 30.68 3.64 -4.42
N SER A 165 30.90 2.90 -3.34
CA SER A 165 29.87 2.37 -2.43
C SER A 165 29.23 3.43 -1.51
N SER A 166 29.72 4.67 -1.53
CA SER A 166 29.24 5.75 -0.66
C SER A 166 28.41 6.77 -1.45
N ILE A 167 27.22 7.10 -0.93
CA ILE A 167 26.49 8.30 -1.39
C ILE A 167 27.40 9.48 -1.04
N PRO A 168 27.65 10.43 -1.95
CA PRO A 168 28.37 11.65 -1.60
C PRO A 168 27.49 12.48 -0.65
N LEU A 169 27.54 12.16 0.64
CA LEU A 169 26.94 12.95 1.70
C LEU A 169 27.76 14.23 1.82
N SER A 170 27.38 15.27 1.09
CA SER A 170 27.86 16.63 1.36
C SER A 170 27.23 17.11 2.67
N LYS A 171 27.82 16.66 3.79
CA LYS A 171 27.61 17.00 5.20
C LYS A 171 26.19 17.12 5.78
N ASN A 172 25.09 17.18 5.01
CA ASN A 172 23.67 17.20 5.46
C ASN A 172 22.65 17.08 4.31
N HIS A 173 23.09 16.92 3.05
CA HIS A 173 22.20 16.86 1.90
C HIS A 173 22.17 15.46 1.29
N ILE A 174 20.96 14.94 1.08
CA ILE A 174 20.70 13.72 0.34
C ILE A 174 20.13 14.11 -1.02
N CYS A 175 20.85 13.80 -2.10
CA CYS A 175 20.38 14.02 -3.46
C CYS A 175 19.52 12.86 -3.93
N ILE A 176 18.25 13.13 -4.24
CA ILE A 176 17.26 12.15 -4.70
C ILE A 176 17.74 11.49 -6.01
N GLN A 177 18.25 12.27 -6.97
CA GLN A 177 18.72 11.71 -8.25
C GLN A 177 19.93 10.78 -8.09
N CYS A 178 20.87 11.10 -7.19
CA CYS A 178 21.98 10.20 -6.88
C CYS A 178 21.51 8.92 -6.20
N VAL A 179 20.53 9.00 -5.29
CA VAL A 179 19.93 7.81 -4.66
C VAL A 179 19.24 6.95 -5.71
N LYS A 180 18.46 7.55 -6.61
CA LYS A 180 17.83 6.85 -7.72
C LYS A 180 18.83 6.13 -8.61
N GLN A 181 19.92 6.78 -8.98
CA GLN A 181 20.98 6.15 -9.78
C GLN A 181 21.67 5.00 -9.01
N LYS A 182 22.01 5.22 -7.74
CA LYS A 182 22.67 4.21 -6.89
C LYS A 182 21.84 2.93 -6.74
N TYR A 183 20.53 3.09 -6.51
CA TYR A 183 19.59 1.98 -6.34
C TYR A 183 18.87 1.60 -7.64
N GLN A 184 19.27 2.16 -8.77
CA GLN A 184 18.69 1.88 -10.09
C GLN A 184 17.15 2.05 -10.15
N LEU A 185 16.63 3.05 -9.44
CA LEU A 185 15.20 3.32 -9.32
C LEU A 185 14.59 3.90 -10.62
N ASP A 186 15.38 4.58 -11.45
CA ASP A 186 14.86 5.18 -12.71
C ASP A 186 14.65 4.13 -13.82
N SER A 187 15.32 2.97 -13.76
CA SER A 187 15.03 1.84 -14.67
C SER A 187 13.76 1.07 -14.28
N MET A 188 13.25 1.28 -13.07
CA MET A 188 11.96 0.76 -12.66
C MET A 188 10.88 1.75 -13.09
N ASN A 189 10.18 1.45 -14.18
CA ASN A 189 8.93 2.14 -14.52
C ASN A 189 7.85 1.71 -13.51
N TRP A 190 8.00 2.13 -12.26
CA TRP A 190 7.31 1.59 -11.09
C TRP A 190 5.81 1.82 -11.17
N GLN A 191 5.36 2.98 -11.66
CA GLN A 191 3.95 3.27 -11.90
C GLN A 191 3.33 2.25 -12.87
N MET A 192 3.98 1.99 -14.00
CA MET A 192 3.47 1.10 -15.05
C MET A 192 3.53 -0.39 -14.69
N ASN A 193 4.34 -0.78 -13.69
CA ASN A 193 4.58 -2.18 -13.34
C ASN A 193 3.96 -2.63 -12.01
N LEU A 194 3.30 -1.74 -11.28
CA LEU A 194 2.50 -2.16 -10.14
C LEU A 194 1.32 -3.01 -10.63
N PRO A 195 1.17 -4.27 -10.15
CA PRO A 195 0.07 -5.14 -10.57
C PRO A 195 -1.29 -4.47 -10.36
N GLN A 196 -1.42 -3.66 -9.32
CA GLN A 196 -2.64 -2.92 -9.02
C GLN A 196 -2.87 -1.72 -9.92
N TYR A 197 -1.82 -1.01 -10.34
CA TYR A 197 -1.96 0.06 -11.33
C TYR A 197 -2.42 -0.53 -12.67
N LYS A 198 -1.82 -1.62 -13.13
CA LYS A 198 -2.26 -2.35 -14.33
C LYS A 198 -3.73 -2.77 -14.20
N LYS A 199 -4.10 -3.33 -13.04
CA LYS A 199 -5.49 -3.72 -12.74
C LYS A 199 -6.45 -2.54 -12.78
N GLN A 200 -6.09 -1.45 -12.12
CA GLN A 200 -6.92 -0.26 -12.02
C GLN A 200 -7.08 0.42 -13.38
N LYS A 201 -5.98 0.55 -14.14
CA LYS A 201 -6.00 1.03 -15.52
C LYS A 201 -6.95 0.19 -16.38
N LEU A 202 -6.78 -1.13 -16.37
CA LEU A 202 -7.62 -2.02 -17.18
C LEU A 202 -9.10 -2.01 -16.74
N LEU A 203 -9.39 -1.89 -15.43
CA LEU A 203 -10.77 -1.91 -14.92
C LEU A 203 -11.49 -0.56 -15.02
N LEU A 204 -10.80 0.55 -14.73
CA LEU A 204 -11.41 1.87 -14.61
C LEU A 204 -11.22 2.69 -15.87
N GLU A 205 -10.01 2.72 -16.43
CA GLU A 205 -9.72 3.51 -17.63
C GLU A 205 -10.16 2.78 -18.90
N HIS A 206 -9.94 1.46 -18.97
CA HIS A 206 -10.31 0.65 -20.14
C HIS A 206 -11.65 -0.08 -19.97
N GLU A 207 -12.28 0.01 -18.79
CA GLU A 207 -13.56 -0.65 -18.44
C GLU A 207 -13.65 -2.14 -18.83
N LEU A 208 -12.54 -2.87 -18.69
CA LEU A 208 -12.52 -4.30 -18.97
C LEU A 208 -13.21 -5.10 -17.87
N SER A 209 -13.78 -6.25 -18.21
CA SER A 209 -14.30 -7.17 -17.20
C SER A 209 -13.15 -7.79 -16.39
N MET A 210 -13.41 -8.07 -15.10
CA MET A 210 -12.45 -8.68 -14.19
C MET A 210 -11.79 -9.94 -14.76
N ASP A 211 -12.55 -10.80 -15.45
CA ASP A 211 -12.02 -12.03 -16.05
C ASP A 211 -10.94 -11.76 -17.10
N ARG A 212 -11.07 -10.68 -17.87
CA ARG A 212 -10.08 -10.28 -18.88
C ARG A 212 -8.87 -9.63 -18.23
N VAL A 213 -9.11 -8.79 -17.23
CA VAL A 213 -8.05 -8.12 -16.47
C VAL A 213 -7.13 -9.13 -15.79
N ILE A 214 -7.69 -10.20 -15.20
CA ILE A 214 -6.91 -11.28 -14.59
C ILE A 214 -5.98 -11.91 -15.62
N VAL A 215 -6.50 -12.33 -16.78
CA VAL A 215 -5.69 -12.97 -17.84
C VAL A 215 -4.58 -12.05 -18.34
N LEU A 216 -4.86 -10.77 -18.55
CA LEU A 216 -3.84 -9.81 -18.95
C LEU A 216 -2.78 -9.64 -17.86
N ILE A 217 -3.16 -9.49 -16.60
CA ILE A 217 -2.17 -9.25 -15.53
C ILE A 217 -1.31 -10.48 -15.23
N GLU A 218 -1.92 -11.67 -15.25
CA GLU A 218 -1.22 -12.93 -14.94
C GLU A 218 -0.26 -13.33 -16.06
N ASN A 219 -0.49 -12.88 -17.30
CA ASN A 219 0.39 -13.15 -18.43
C ASN A 219 1.03 -11.86 -18.97
N ILE A 220 2.31 -11.65 -18.62
CA ILE A 220 3.09 -10.47 -19.01
C ILE A 220 3.16 -10.27 -20.53
N GLU A 221 3.17 -11.35 -21.32
CA GLU A 221 3.27 -11.31 -22.78
C GLU A 221 1.96 -10.83 -23.39
N LEU A 222 0.82 -11.32 -22.91
CA LEU A 222 -0.51 -10.86 -23.32
C LEU A 222 -0.76 -9.41 -22.91
N PHE A 223 -0.35 -9.01 -21.70
CA PHE A 223 -0.41 -7.60 -21.28
C PHE A 223 0.41 -6.70 -22.20
N THR A 224 1.62 -7.12 -22.54
CA THR A 224 2.54 -6.35 -23.39
C THR A 224 1.98 -6.24 -24.81
N LEU A 225 1.46 -7.34 -25.36
CA LEU A 225 0.77 -7.34 -26.65
C LEU A 225 -0.43 -6.39 -26.65
N TYR A 226 -1.23 -6.42 -25.59
CA TYR A 226 -2.39 -5.55 -25.42
C TYR A 226 -2.00 -4.06 -25.38
N GLU A 227 -1.07 -3.68 -24.50
CA GLU A 227 -0.62 -2.29 -24.38
C GLU A 227 0.02 -1.77 -25.67
N LEU A 228 0.92 -2.55 -26.29
CA LEU A 228 1.60 -2.14 -27.53
C LEU A 228 0.62 -2.00 -28.69
N THR A 229 -0.33 -2.92 -28.82
CA THR A 229 -1.31 -2.88 -29.91
C THR A 229 -2.30 -1.73 -29.71
N LEU A 230 -2.77 -1.50 -28.48
CA LEU A 230 -3.64 -0.37 -28.17
C LEU A 230 -2.95 0.96 -28.45
N LYS A 231 -1.70 1.11 -27.98
CA LYS A 231 -0.87 2.29 -28.24
C LYS A 231 -0.68 2.54 -29.74
N TYR A 232 -0.32 1.49 -30.49
CA TYR A 232 -0.15 1.58 -31.94
C TYR A 232 -1.46 1.96 -32.66
N LEU A 233 -2.60 1.44 -32.21
CA LEU A 233 -3.90 1.80 -32.77
C LEU A 233 -4.25 3.26 -32.49
N ILE A 234 -4.05 3.76 -31.27
CA ILE A 234 -4.31 5.16 -30.90
C ILE A 234 -3.43 6.11 -31.72
N GLU A 235 -2.12 5.84 -31.78
CA GLU A 235 -1.14 6.69 -32.48
C GLU A 235 -1.41 6.76 -33.99
N ASN A 236 -1.79 5.64 -34.62
CA ASN A 236 -2.02 5.59 -36.06
C ASN A 236 -3.45 5.95 -36.50
N TYR A 237 -4.47 5.79 -35.64
CA TYR A 237 -5.85 6.14 -36.00
C TYR A 237 -6.03 7.65 -36.20
N LEU A 238 -5.27 8.48 -35.45
CA LEU A 238 -5.20 9.93 -35.65
C LEU A 238 -4.84 10.33 -37.09
N HIS A 239 -4.23 9.42 -37.87
CA HIS A 239 -3.82 9.67 -39.24
C HIS A 239 -4.81 9.16 -40.32
N ILE A 240 -5.77 8.28 -39.96
CA ILE A 240 -6.52 7.50 -40.96
C ILE A 240 -7.91 8.08 -41.26
N ASP A 241 -8.61 8.68 -40.28
CA ASP A 241 -10.00 9.12 -40.52
C ASP A 241 -10.41 10.32 -39.66
N LYS A 242 -10.41 11.53 -40.24
CA LYS A 242 -10.77 12.78 -39.52
C LYS A 242 -12.27 12.93 -39.22
N ASN A 243 -13.11 12.03 -39.76
CA ASN A 243 -14.58 12.17 -39.75
C ASN A 243 -15.31 11.17 -38.83
N LYS A 244 -14.61 10.28 -38.12
CA LYS A 244 -15.20 9.40 -37.09
C LYS A 244 -14.60 9.71 -35.72
N GLN A 245 -15.46 9.82 -34.71
CA GLN A 245 -15.02 9.90 -33.32
C GLN A 245 -14.31 8.59 -32.94
N PHE A 246 -13.01 8.68 -32.69
CA PHE A 246 -12.24 7.59 -32.11
C PHE A 246 -12.73 7.34 -30.68
N ASN A 247 -13.24 6.14 -30.41
CA ASN A 247 -13.65 5.73 -29.07
C ASN A 247 -12.62 4.73 -28.52
N GLU A 248 -11.60 5.25 -27.85
CA GLU A 248 -10.50 4.49 -27.24
C GLU A 248 -11.00 3.32 -26.39
N LEU A 249 -12.07 3.55 -25.63
CA LEU A 249 -12.67 2.57 -24.73
C LEU A 249 -13.27 1.36 -25.48
N LEU A 250 -13.94 1.61 -26.60
CA LEU A 250 -14.50 0.54 -27.44
C LEU A 250 -13.38 -0.33 -28.00
N TYR A 251 -12.30 0.28 -28.50
CA TYR A 251 -11.14 -0.45 -29.03
C TYR A 251 -10.39 -1.19 -27.93
N ALA A 252 -10.24 -0.61 -26.74
CA ALA A 252 -9.65 -1.26 -25.59
C ALA A 252 -10.42 -2.54 -25.21
N LYS A 253 -11.76 -2.49 -25.22
CA LYS A 253 -12.64 -3.65 -24.97
C LYS A 253 -12.53 -4.71 -26.07
N GLU A 254 -12.62 -4.33 -27.34
CA GLU A 254 -12.50 -5.25 -28.47
C GLU A 254 -11.11 -5.89 -28.54
N LEU A 255 -10.04 -5.12 -28.36
CA LEU A 255 -8.68 -5.65 -28.36
C LEU A 255 -8.48 -6.66 -27.22
N SER A 256 -9.02 -6.39 -26.03
CA SER A 256 -9.00 -7.35 -24.93
C SER A 256 -9.80 -8.62 -25.25
N TYR A 257 -10.80 -8.51 -26.13
CA TYR A 257 -11.55 -9.65 -26.66
C TYR A 257 -10.68 -10.54 -27.54
N TRP A 258 -9.97 -9.94 -28.48
CA TRP A 258 -9.11 -10.66 -29.41
C TRP A 258 -7.89 -11.28 -28.72
N ILE A 259 -7.28 -10.57 -27.77
CA ILE A 259 -6.06 -11.02 -27.09
C ILE A 259 -6.36 -12.08 -26.04
N CYS A 260 -7.41 -11.90 -25.24
CA CYS A 260 -7.78 -12.89 -24.21
C CYS A 260 -8.67 -14.02 -24.77
N GLY A 261 -9.12 -13.91 -26.02
CA GLY A 261 -10.00 -14.87 -26.69
C GLY A 261 -11.45 -14.89 -26.13
N HIS A 262 -12.23 -15.86 -26.64
CA HIS A 262 -13.48 -16.28 -26.01
C HIS A 262 -13.14 -16.99 -24.69
N LEU A 263 -13.04 -16.24 -23.59
CA LEU A 263 -13.16 -16.81 -22.25
C LEU A 263 -14.63 -17.16 -21.98
N HIS A 264 -15.18 -18.06 -22.80
CA HIS A 264 -16.25 -18.94 -22.39
C HIS A 264 -15.61 -20.10 -21.61
N GLY A 265 -15.47 -19.92 -20.30
CA GLY A 265 -15.35 -21.03 -19.35
C GLY A 265 -13.94 -21.42 -18.87
N ILE A 266 -13.42 -20.72 -17.86
CA ILE A 266 -12.69 -21.38 -16.75
C ILE A 266 -13.28 -20.92 -15.40
N ARG A 267 -14.61 -20.83 -15.33
CA ARG A 267 -15.40 -21.08 -14.12
C ARG A 267 -16.70 -21.72 -14.58
N LYS A 268 -16.71 -23.05 -14.67
CA LYS A 268 -17.97 -23.79 -14.55
C LYS A 268 -18.48 -23.49 -13.14
N LYS A 269 -19.59 -22.75 -13.08
CA LYS A 269 -20.53 -22.80 -11.96
C LYS A 269 -20.99 -24.26 -11.80
N ASP A 270 -21.04 -24.70 -10.55
CA ASP A 270 -21.95 -25.71 -9.99
C ASP A 270 -22.12 -27.03 -10.78
N THR A 271 -21.31 -28.02 -10.40
CA THR A 271 -21.76 -29.39 -10.04
C THR A 271 -20.83 -29.94 -8.98
#